data_AF-A0AAD1D7X1-F1
#
_entry.id   AF-A0AAD1D7X1-F1
#
_cell.length_a   1.000
_cell.length_b   1.000
_cell.length_c   1.000
_cell.angle_alpha   90.00
_cell.angle_beta   90.00
_cell.angle_gamma   90.00
#
_symmetry.space_group_name_H-M   'P 1'
#
loop_
_entity.id
_entity.type
_entity.pdbx_description
1 polymer ?
#
loop_
_entity_poly.entity_id
_entity_poly.type
_entity_poly.pdbx_seq_one_letter_code
_entity_poly.pdbx_strand_id
1 'polypeptide(L)'
;MERSGSLIPGVIAATLLAGPLFVVFFAVANIFQQFPEHISIDSKDAQVLFLMLPAVVVGACISLIPNIIGANIMADLADEYPFARSSFVWAIVGASTAFVWICIIPGLFDARPEGFALVATSAMCAVICRVYVNWS
;
A
#
# COMPACT_ATOMS: atom_id res chain seq x y z
N MET A 1 19.58 -10.54 -18.45
CA MET A 1 18.13 -10.55 -18.73
C MET A 1 17.70 -9.11 -18.72
N GLU A 2 17.14 -8.65 -19.83
CA GLU A 2 16.85 -7.24 -20.04
C GLU A 2 15.44 -6.94 -19.49
N ARG A 3 15.31 -5.84 -18.74
CA ARG A 3 14.03 -5.43 -18.17
C ARG A 3 13.13 -4.95 -19.32
N SER A 4 11.95 -5.56 -19.45
CA SER A 4 10.92 -5.15 -20.41
C SER A 4 9.74 -4.52 -19.67
N GLY A 5 9.31 -3.33 -20.12
CA GLY A 5 8.22 -2.56 -19.51
C GLY A 5 8.68 -1.32 -18.73
N SER A 6 7.71 -0.57 -18.22
CA SER A 6 7.93 0.71 -17.56
C SER A 6 7.40 0.67 -16.13
N LEU A 7 8.14 1.27 -15.20
CA LEU A 7 7.69 1.47 -13.82
C LEU A 7 6.59 2.53 -13.72
N ILE A 8 6.53 3.45 -14.69
CA ILE A 8 5.67 4.64 -14.63
C ILE A 8 4.18 4.28 -14.46
N PRO A 9 3.60 3.36 -15.25
CA PRO A 9 2.20 2.97 -15.07
C PRO A 9 1.93 2.36 -13.70
N GLY A 10 2.86 1.55 -13.18
CA GLY A 10 2.74 0.94 -11.86
C GLY A 10 2.79 1.97 -10.73
N VAL A 11 3.71 2.92 -10.81
CA VAL A 11 3.82 4.03 -9.85
C VAL A 11 2.57 4.90 -9.87
N ILE A 12 2.05 5.25 -11.05
CA ILE A 12 0.82 6.04 -11.19
C ILE A 12 -0.36 5.28 -10.56
N ALA A 13 -0.53 4.00 -10.90
CA ALA A 13 -1.61 3.18 -10.37
C ALA A 13 -1.52 3.03 -8.85
N ALA A 14 -0.34 2.71 -8.31
CA ALA A 14 -0.12 2.58 -6.88
C ALA A 14 -0.39 3.89 -6.14
N THR A 15 0.01 5.03 -6.71
CA THR A 15 -0.17 6.36 -6.11
C THR A 15 -1.65 6.76 -6.06
N LEU A 16 -2.40 6.52 -7.14
CA LEU A 16 -3.84 6.81 -7.19
C LEU A 16 -4.65 5.90 -6.26
N LEU A 17 -4.20 4.65 -6.08
CA LEU A 17 -4.88 3.66 -5.26
C LEU A 17 -4.47 3.70 -3.79
N ALA A 18 -3.36 4.34 -3.41
CA ALA A 18 -2.84 4.32 -2.05
C ALA A 18 -3.88 4.79 -1.01
N GLY A 19 -4.55 5.91 -1.27
CA GLY A 19 -5.60 6.44 -0.39
C GLY A 19 -6.81 5.51 -0.26
N PRO A 20 -7.45 5.11 -1.37
CA PRO A 20 -8.54 4.13 -1.35
C PRO A 20 -8.17 2.82 -0.66
N LEU A 21 -7.00 2.27 -0.93
CA LEU A 21 -6.51 1.04 -0.30
C LEU A 21 -6.37 1.21 1.20
N PHE A 22 -5.81 2.33 1.66
CA PHE A 22 -5.70 2.63 3.08
C PHE A 22 -7.07 2.68 3.75
N VAL A 23 -8.03 3.40 3.18
CA VAL A 23 -9.39 3.48 3.73
C VAL A 23 -10.05 2.10 3.79
N VAL A 24 -9.91 1.28 2.74
CA VAL A 24 -10.45 -0.08 2.71
C VAL A 24 -9.82 -0.95 3.80
N PHE A 25 -8.49 -0.98 3.91
CA PHE A 25 -7.82 -1.78 4.94
C PHE A 25 -8.09 -1.28 6.34
N PHE A 26 -8.25 0.04 6.52
CA PHE A 26 -8.66 0.63 7.79
C PHE A 26 -10.07 0.21 8.17
N ALA A 27 -11.04 0.29 7.24
CA ALA A 27 -12.41 -0.15 7.48
C ALA A 27 -12.46 -1.65 7.81
N VAL A 28 -11.73 -2.47 7.05
CA VAL A 28 -11.60 -3.91 7.30
C VAL A 28 -11.02 -4.18 8.69
N ALA A 29 -9.94 -3.48 9.08
CA ALA A 29 -9.33 -3.65 10.40
C ALA A 29 -10.28 -3.26 11.54
N ASN A 30 -11.07 -2.20 11.36
CA ASN A 30 -12.09 -1.79 12.34
C ASN A 30 -13.21 -2.83 12.45
N ILE A 31 -13.69 -3.38 11.34
CA ILE A 31 -14.71 -4.44 11.35
C ILE A 31 -14.18 -5.69 12.05
N PHE A 32 -12.93 -6.08 11.80
CA PHE A 32 -12.33 -7.25 12.45
C PHE A 32 -12.20 -7.11 13.97
N GLN A 33 -12.06 -5.88 14.50
CA GLN A 33 -12.02 -5.65 15.94
C GLN A 33 -13.37 -5.86 16.64
N GLN A 34 -14.47 -5.81 15.88
CA GLN A 34 -15.81 -5.98 16.42
C GLN A 34 -16.21 -7.46 16.53
N PHE A 35 -15.44 -8.41 16.00
CA PHE A 35 -15.78 -9.83 16.15
C PHE A 35 -15.65 -10.30 17.61
N PRO A 36 -16.64 -11.02 18.17
CA PRO A 36 -17.78 -11.66 17.49
C PRO A 36 -19.10 -10.87 17.54
N GLU A 37 -19.08 -9.59 17.92
CA GLU A 37 -20.27 -8.74 18.01
C GLU A 37 -20.95 -8.52 16.65
N HIS A 38 -22.25 -8.24 16.70
CA HIS A 38 -23.07 -8.07 15.49
C HIS A 38 -22.73 -6.75 14.78
N ILE A 39 -22.24 -6.84 13.55
CA ILE A 39 -21.93 -5.68 12.71
C ILE A 39 -23.25 -5.06 12.22
N SER A 40 -23.66 -3.94 12.83
CA SER A 40 -24.78 -3.15 12.33
C SER A 40 -24.30 -2.22 11.22
N ILE A 41 -24.67 -2.50 9.97
CA ILE A 41 -24.42 -1.60 8.84
C ILE A 41 -25.54 -0.54 8.83
N ASP A 42 -25.21 0.70 9.17
CA ASP A 42 -26.13 1.83 9.07
C ASP A 42 -25.95 2.51 7.70
N SER A 43 -27.03 3.10 7.19
CA SER A 43 -27.01 3.93 5.99
C SER A 43 -26.08 5.15 6.09
N LYS A 44 -25.63 5.53 7.29
CA LYS A 44 -24.54 6.50 7.50
C LYS A 44 -23.18 5.98 7.05
N ASP A 45 -22.97 4.67 7.01
CA ASP A 45 -21.70 4.06 6.55
C ASP A 45 -21.48 4.29 5.04
N ALA A 46 -22.55 4.55 4.29
CA ALA A 46 -22.44 4.98 2.89
C ALA A 46 -21.72 6.33 2.73
N GLN A 47 -21.62 7.15 3.79
CA GLN A 47 -20.87 8.41 3.75
C GLN A 47 -19.35 8.20 3.62
N VAL A 48 -18.84 6.99 3.93
CA VAL A 48 -17.43 6.61 3.70
C VAL A 48 -17.06 6.65 2.21
N LEU A 49 -18.02 6.49 1.28
CA LEU A 49 -17.77 6.67 -0.15
C LEU A 49 -17.36 8.12 -0.49
N PHE A 50 -17.88 9.12 0.22
CA PHE A 50 -17.48 10.51 0.02
C PHE A 50 -16.06 10.79 0.54
N LEU A 51 -15.56 10.01 1.50
CA LEU A 51 -14.18 10.07 1.99
C LEU A 51 -13.17 9.48 1.00
N MET A 52 -13.60 8.68 0.02
CA MET A 52 -12.71 8.14 -1.02
C MET A 52 -12.04 9.25 -1.85
N LEU A 53 -12.77 10.32 -2.16
CA LEU A 53 -12.28 11.39 -3.03
C LEU A 53 -11.12 12.21 -2.41
N PRO A 54 -11.23 12.72 -1.16
CA PRO A 54 -10.09 13.31 -0.47
C PRO A 54 -9.00 12.29 -0.15
N ALA A 55 -9.36 11.02 0.11
CA ALA A 55 -8.37 9.98 0.34
C ALA A 55 -7.47 9.77 -0.88
N VAL A 56 -8.01 9.79 -2.10
CA VAL A 56 -7.20 9.72 -3.34
C VAL A 56 -6.19 10.88 -3.38
N VAL A 57 -6.62 12.12 -3.16
CA VAL A 57 -5.74 13.29 -3.26
C VAL A 57 -4.64 13.25 -2.20
N VAL A 58 -5.02 13.09 -0.93
CA VAL A 58 -4.07 13.07 0.19
C VAL A 58 -3.15 11.86 0.09
N GLY A 59 -3.71 10.68 -0.20
CA GLY A 59 -2.96 9.45 -0.40
C GLY A 59 -1.99 9.54 -1.57
N ALA A 60 -2.39 10.16 -2.68
CA ALA A 60 -1.51 10.37 -3.83
C ALA A 60 -0.35 11.32 -3.48
N CYS A 61 -0.62 12.45 -2.82
CA CYS A 61 0.41 13.40 -2.41
C CYS A 61 1.46 12.76 -1.48
N ILE A 62 1.03 11.92 -0.54
CA ILE A 62 1.92 11.27 0.42
C ILE A 62 2.66 10.09 -0.22
N SER A 63 1.99 9.30 -1.06
CA SER A 63 2.54 8.05 -1.59
C SER A 63 3.39 8.20 -2.84
N LEU A 64 3.28 9.30 -3.60
CA LEU A 64 3.98 9.48 -4.86
C LEU A 64 5.50 9.33 -4.72
N ILE A 65 6.10 10.08 -3.79
CA ILE A 65 7.55 10.07 -3.55
C ILE A 65 8.03 8.67 -3.11
N PRO A 66 7.46 8.04 -2.07
CA PRO A 66 7.93 6.70 -1.65
C PRO A 66 7.65 5.63 -2.71
N ASN A 67 6.57 5.74 -3.51
CA ASN A 67 6.31 4.80 -4.61
C ASN A 67 7.37 4.92 -5.70
N ILE A 68 7.76 6.15 -6.10
CA ILE A 68 8.82 6.36 -7.09
C ILE A 68 10.14 5.78 -6.56
N ILE A 69 10.56 6.18 -5.36
CA ILE A 69 11.86 5.78 -4.80
C ILE A 69 11.89 4.27 -4.57
N GLY A 70 10.89 3.72 -3.89
CA GLY A 70 10.83 2.29 -3.57
C GLY A 70 10.75 1.42 -4.81
N ALA A 71 9.98 1.81 -5.83
CA ALA A 71 9.85 1.02 -7.05
C ALA A 71 11.14 1.03 -7.90
N ASN A 72 11.89 2.14 -7.93
CA ASN A 72 13.19 2.17 -8.61
C ASN A 72 14.21 1.28 -7.88
N ILE A 73 14.36 1.44 -6.55
CA ILE A 73 15.28 0.61 -5.76
C ILE A 73 14.98 -0.88 -5.92
N MET A 74 13.70 -1.26 -5.86
CA MET A 74 13.29 -2.65 -6.02
C MET A 74 13.50 -3.17 -7.44
N ALA A 75 13.34 -2.33 -8.46
CA ALA A 75 13.60 -2.72 -9.84
C ALA A 75 15.11 -2.92 -10.08
N ASP A 76 15.96 -2.02 -9.58
CA ASP A 76 17.41 -2.14 -9.68
C ASP A 76 17.89 -3.42 -8.97
N LEU A 77 17.33 -3.73 -7.79
CA LEU A 77 17.61 -4.97 -7.08
C LEU A 77 17.13 -6.21 -7.85
N ALA A 78 16.00 -6.12 -8.56
CA ALA A 78 15.46 -7.22 -9.37
C ALA A 78 16.23 -7.46 -10.67
N ASP A 79 16.93 -6.43 -11.18
CA ASP A 79 17.84 -6.56 -12.32
C ASP A 79 19.07 -7.40 -11.94
N GLU A 80 19.62 -7.19 -10.75
CA GLU A 80 20.76 -7.97 -10.21
C GLU A 80 20.36 -9.36 -9.67
N TYR A 81 19.22 -9.45 -8.97
CA TYR A 81 18.84 -10.64 -8.21
C TYR A 81 17.51 -11.25 -8.69
N PRO A 82 17.52 -12.47 -9.27
CA PRO A 82 16.29 -13.10 -9.78
C PRO A 82 15.18 -13.31 -8.76
N PHE A 83 15.52 -13.52 -7.48
CA PHE A 83 14.52 -13.73 -6.42
C PHE A 83 13.69 -12.45 -6.15
N ALA A 84 14.28 -11.27 -6.35
CA ALA A 84 13.62 -9.97 -6.12
C ALA A 84 12.57 -9.63 -7.19
N ARG A 85 12.46 -10.43 -8.26
CA ARG A 85 11.44 -10.29 -9.30
C ARG A 85 10.06 -10.80 -8.87
N SER A 86 9.97 -11.53 -7.76
CA SER A 86 8.71 -12.07 -7.25
C SER A 86 7.84 -10.97 -6.63
N SER A 87 6.54 -10.94 -6.96
CA SER A 87 5.56 -10.06 -6.31
C SER A 87 5.55 -10.23 -4.79
N PHE A 88 5.82 -11.44 -4.31
CA PHE A 88 5.85 -11.75 -2.88
C PHE A 88 6.98 -11.01 -2.16
N VAL A 89 8.15 -10.90 -2.80
CA VAL A 89 9.29 -10.16 -2.23
C VAL A 89 8.97 -8.67 -2.17
N TRP A 90 8.34 -8.11 -3.21
CA TRP A 90 7.88 -6.72 -3.20
C TRP A 90 6.85 -6.46 -2.10
N ALA A 91 5.88 -7.36 -1.93
CA ALA A 91 4.91 -7.27 -0.85
C ALA A 91 5.56 -7.25 0.54
N ILE A 92 6.52 -8.16 0.78
CA ILE A 92 7.26 -8.24 2.05
C ILE A 92 8.06 -6.95 2.29
N VAL A 93 8.79 -6.46 1.28
CA VAL A 93 9.60 -5.25 1.43
C VAL A 93 8.72 -4.03 1.69
N GLY A 94 7.60 -3.88 0.98
CA GLY A 94 6.62 -2.82 1.25
C GLY A 94 6.08 -2.90 2.68
N ALA A 95 5.58 -4.07 3.08
CA ALA A 95 5.06 -4.30 4.44
C ALA A 95 6.12 -3.98 5.52
N SER A 96 7.34 -4.47 5.34
CA SER A 96 8.44 -4.31 6.29
C SER A 96 8.85 -2.84 6.41
N THR A 97 8.88 -2.11 5.29
CA THR A 97 9.24 -0.69 5.28
C THR A 97 8.24 0.13 6.10
N ALA A 98 6.94 -0.06 5.87
CA ALA A 98 5.91 0.62 6.66
C ALA A 98 5.96 0.22 8.14
N PHE A 99 6.17 -1.06 8.44
CA PHE A 99 6.28 -1.55 9.81
C PHE A 99 7.47 -0.93 10.55
N VAL A 100 8.63 -0.86 9.91
CA VAL A 100 9.83 -0.21 10.47
C VAL A 100 9.56 1.27 10.78
N TRP A 101 8.89 2.00 9.89
CA TRP A 101 8.54 3.39 10.15
C TRP A 101 7.60 3.57 11.34
N ILE A 102 6.61 2.68 11.50
CA ILE A 102 5.72 2.67 12.66
C ILE A 102 6.52 2.45 13.96
N CYS A 103 7.50 1.54 13.95
CA CYS A 103 8.30 1.24 15.13
C CYS A 103 9.30 2.36 15.49
N ILE A 104 9.80 3.11 14.50
CA ILE A 104 10.84 4.14 14.70
C ILE A 104 10.25 5.48 15.12
N ILE A 105 9.03 5.82 14.68
CA ILE A 105 8.39 7.11 14.97
C ILE A 105 7.32 6.91 16.07
N PRO A 106 7.62 7.24 17.34
CA PRO A 106 6.64 7.14 18.42
C PRO A 106 5.45 8.07 18.11
N GLY A 107 4.22 7.56 18.27
CA GLY A 107 3.01 8.33 18.03
C GLY A 107 2.56 8.43 16.57
N LEU A 108 3.25 7.78 15.61
CA LEU A 108 2.83 7.82 14.20
C LEU A 108 1.46 7.14 14.00
N PHE A 109 1.21 6.04 14.72
CA PHE A 109 -0.08 5.35 14.80
C PHE A 109 -0.18 4.61 16.15
N ASP A 110 -0.77 5.27 17.15
CA ASP A 110 -0.96 4.67 18.49
C ASP A 110 -2.11 3.65 18.53
N ALA A 111 -2.95 3.63 17.48
CA ALA A 111 -4.07 2.73 17.35
C ALA A 111 -3.77 1.59 16.34
N ARG A 112 -4.26 0.39 16.69
CA ARG A 112 -4.01 -0.87 15.97
C ARG A 112 -4.53 -0.90 14.51
N PRO A 113 -5.72 -0.34 14.17
CA PRO A 113 -6.25 -0.48 12.81
C PRO A 113 -5.52 0.38 11.78
N GLU A 114 -5.02 1.56 12.15
CA GLU A 114 -4.28 2.46 11.27
C GLU A 114 -2.91 1.88 10.89
N GLY A 115 -2.20 1.30 11.87
CA GLY A 115 -0.93 0.63 11.63
C GLY A 115 -1.07 -0.56 10.67
N PHE A 116 -2.11 -1.38 10.86
CA PHE A 116 -2.43 -2.46 9.91
C PHE A 116 -2.72 -1.91 8.51
N ALA A 117 -3.57 -0.88 8.41
CA ALA A 117 -3.94 -0.28 7.14
C ALA A 117 -2.73 0.27 6.39
N LEU A 118 -1.80 0.93 7.08
CA LEU A 118 -0.57 1.43 6.49
C LEU A 118 0.31 0.30 5.94
N VAL A 119 0.54 -0.76 6.75
CA VAL A 119 1.36 -1.91 6.36
C VAL A 119 0.77 -2.64 5.16
N ALA A 120 -0.53 -2.92 5.19
CA ALA A 120 -1.24 -3.59 4.10
C ALA A 120 -1.24 -2.74 2.82
N THR A 121 -1.46 -1.43 2.94
CA THR A 121 -1.42 -0.50 1.80
C THR A 121 -0.04 -0.46 1.18
N SER A 122 1.01 -0.35 2.00
CA SER A 122 2.39 -0.32 1.51
C SER A 122 2.78 -1.61 0.78
N ALA A 123 2.38 -2.76 1.31
CA ALA A 123 2.55 -4.05 0.62
C ALA A 123 1.84 -4.08 -0.74
N MET A 124 0.59 -3.62 -0.80
CA MET A 124 -0.19 -3.59 -2.04
C MET A 124 0.37 -2.60 -3.07
N CYS A 125 0.80 -1.42 -2.66
CA CYS A 125 1.45 -0.45 -3.54
C CYS A 125 2.71 -1.04 -4.17
N ALA A 126 3.53 -1.75 -3.40
CA ALA A 126 4.71 -2.43 -3.92
C ALA A 126 4.34 -3.51 -4.95
N VAL A 127 3.32 -4.33 -4.66
CA VAL A 127 2.82 -5.33 -5.62
C VAL A 127 2.32 -4.68 -6.91
N ILE A 128 1.54 -3.59 -6.80
CA ILE A 128 1.01 -2.87 -7.96
C ILE A 128 2.17 -2.34 -8.82
N CYS A 129 3.19 -1.72 -8.22
CA CYS A 129 4.38 -1.27 -8.94
C CYS A 129 5.07 -2.41 -9.68
N ARG A 130 5.18 -3.59 -9.06
CA ARG A 130 5.81 -4.78 -9.65
C ARG A 130 5.08 -5.27 -10.90
N VAL A 131 3.75 -5.29 -10.90
CA VAL A 131 2.93 -5.93 -11.96
C VAL A 131 3.20 -5.36 -13.36
N TYR A 132 3.66 -4.11 -13.46
CA TYR A 132 3.92 -3.44 -14.73
C TYR A 132 5.35 -3.61 -15.27
N VAL A 133 6.20 -4.36 -14.56
CA VAL A 133 7.58 -4.65 -14.97
C VAL A 133 7.75 -6.14 -15.23
N ASN A 134 8.37 -6.47 -16.36
CA ASN A 134 8.70 -7.82 -16.75
C ASN A 134 10.22 -7.99 -16.88
N TRP A 135 10.68 -9.21 -16.60
CA TRP A 135 12.06 -9.62 -16.78
C TRP A 135 12.05 -10.87 -17.65
N SER A 136 12.65 -10.75 -18.83
CA SER A 136 12.80 -11.82 -19.83
C SER A 136 14.25 -12.25 -19.98
#